data_AF-A0A7K0UQH1-F1
#
_entry.id   AF-A0A7K0UQH1-F1
#
_cell.length_a   1.000
_cell.length_b   1.000
_cell.length_c   1.000
_cell.angle_alpha   90.00
_cell.angle_beta   90.00
_cell.angle_gamma   90.00
#
_symmetry.space_group_name_H-M   'P 1'
#
loop_
_entity.id
_entity.type
_entity.pdbx_description
1 polymer ?
#
loop_
_entity_poly.entity_id
_entity_poly.type
_entity_poly.pdbx_seq_one_letter_code
_entity_poly.pdbx_strand_id
1 'polypeptide(L)'
;GLARWAVLIYVCSLLALFSTSASYHLLTRSQRAQRTMRQLDHAMIYVLIAGTYTPVCLLALPRHIGIPFLITIWVAACVGIALKMTWRAHKTSGAMYLIIGWAALIVLPWSYRVTGFVSLLLFALGGIVFTVGAILFYLKRPHLKPNVFGYHEVWHAFTVVAVALQFAGVGVLIAKIT
;
A
#
# COMPACT_ATOMS: atom_id res chain seq x y z
N GLY A 1 -17.16 9.93 -14.48
CA GLY A 1 -16.25 9.36 -15.50
C GLY A 1 -15.25 8.43 -14.85
N LEU A 2 -14.54 7.62 -15.64
CA LEU A 2 -13.61 6.57 -15.19
C LEU A 2 -12.59 7.07 -14.15
N ALA A 3 -12.00 8.25 -14.35
CA ALA A 3 -11.05 8.85 -13.42
C ALA A 3 -11.62 9.04 -12.00
N ARG A 4 -12.87 9.49 -11.87
CA ARG A 4 -13.51 9.67 -10.56
C ARG A 4 -13.63 8.35 -9.80
N TRP A 5 -14.01 7.27 -10.49
CA TRP A 5 -14.13 5.95 -9.89
C TRP A 5 -12.75 5.39 -9.48
N ALA A 6 -11.74 5.56 -10.32
CA ALA A 6 -10.39 5.12 -10.01
C ALA A 6 -9.82 5.84 -8.78
N VAL A 7 -10.04 7.15 -8.69
CA VAL A 7 -9.66 7.96 -7.52
C VAL A 7 -10.46 7.58 -6.29
N LEU A 8 -11.76 7.32 -6.41
CA LEU A 8 -12.58 6.90 -5.29
C LEU A 8 -12.08 5.59 -4.69
N ILE A 9 -11.75 4.59 -5.51
CA ILE A 9 -11.19 3.31 -5.05
C ILE A 9 -9.89 3.53 -4.29
N TYR A 10 -9.00 4.38 -4.82
CA TYR A 10 -7.74 4.72 -4.17
C TYR A 10 -7.92 5.46 -2.84
N VAL A 11 -8.78 6.48 -2.79
CA VAL A 11 -9.01 7.26 -1.56
C VAL A 11 -9.70 6.40 -0.51
N CYS A 12 -10.67 5.57 -0.89
CA CYS A 12 -11.33 4.65 0.04
C CYS A 12 -10.34 3.63 0.62
N SER A 13 -9.42 3.07 -0.17
CA SER A 13 -8.41 2.15 0.37
C SER A 13 -7.44 2.83 1.32
N LEU A 14 -7.02 4.06 1.03
CA LEU A 14 -6.17 4.87 1.89
C LEU A 14 -6.85 5.18 3.22
N LEU A 15 -8.08 5.69 3.17
CA LEU A 15 -8.86 6.00 4.37
C LEU A 15 -9.10 4.74 5.20
N ALA A 16 -9.42 3.62 4.56
CA ALA A 16 -9.64 2.37 5.25
C ALA A 16 -8.36 1.87 5.94
N LEU A 17 -7.18 1.95 5.31
CA LEU A 17 -5.92 1.58 5.96
C LEU A 17 -5.68 2.38 7.24
N PHE A 18 -5.64 3.72 7.14
CA PHE A 18 -5.31 4.55 8.29
C PHE A 18 -6.40 4.51 9.36
N SER A 19 -7.67 4.41 8.98
CA SER A 19 -8.77 4.30 9.95
C SER A 19 -8.74 2.99 10.70
N THR A 20 -8.48 1.86 10.02
CA THR A 20 -8.33 0.55 10.67
C THR A 20 -7.10 0.55 11.57
N SER A 21 -5.98 1.11 11.14
CA SER A 21 -4.75 1.19 11.93
C SER A 21 -4.90 2.03 13.19
N ALA A 22 -5.48 3.22 13.06
CA ALA A 22 -5.79 4.08 14.20
C ALA A 22 -6.77 3.41 15.17
N SER A 23 -7.83 2.77 14.66
CA SER A 23 -8.81 2.05 15.49
C SER A 23 -8.18 0.88 16.24
N TYR A 24 -7.26 0.15 15.59
CA TYR A 24 -6.51 -0.92 16.23
C TYR A 24 -5.70 -0.41 17.42
N HIS A 25 -4.91 0.65 17.23
CA HIS A 25 -4.01 1.15 18.26
C HIS A 25 -4.70 1.98 19.37
N LEU A 26 -5.79 2.68 19.06
CA LEU A 26 -6.44 3.59 20.01
C LEU A 26 -7.61 2.94 20.77
N LEU A 27 -8.42 2.13 20.08
CA LEU A 27 -9.74 1.72 20.59
C LEU A 27 -9.78 0.26 21.05
N THR A 28 -8.82 -0.57 20.64
CA THR A 28 -8.95 -2.02 20.78
C THR A 28 -8.38 -2.55 22.11
N ARG A 29 -9.27 -2.99 23.01
CA ARG A 29 -8.88 -3.36 24.39
C ARG A 29 -8.95 -4.86 24.71
N SER A 30 -9.92 -5.60 24.18
CA SER A 30 -10.05 -7.04 24.46
C SER A 30 -9.06 -7.88 23.63
N GLN A 31 -8.58 -9.00 24.17
CA GLN A 31 -7.62 -9.88 23.46
C GLN A 31 -8.16 -10.36 22.11
N ARG A 32 -9.45 -10.74 22.06
CA ARG A 32 -10.10 -11.16 20.82
C ARG A 32 -10.13 -10.04 19.78
N ALA A 33 -10.54 -8.83 20.19
CA ALA A 33 -10.59 -7.69 19.30
C ALA A 33 -9.18 -7.30 18.82
N GLN A 34 -8.17 -7.35 19.68
CA GLN A 34 -6.78 -7.06 19.29
C GLN A 34 -6.25 -8.04 18.26
N ARG A 35 -6.61 -9.32 18.36
CA ARG A 35 -6.22 -10.32 17.36
C ARG A 35 -6.85 -10.01 16.01
N THR A 36 -8.16 -9.80 15.96
CA THR A 36 -8.88 -9.53 14.71
C THR A 36 -8.46 -8.19 14.10
N MET A 37 -8.40 -7.12 14.89
CA MET A 37 -8.01 -5.80 14.40
C MET A 37 -6.57 -5.76 13.89
N ARG A 38 -5.64 -6.49 14.53
CA ARG A 38 -4.27 -6.63 14.02
C ARG A 38 -4.22 -7.37 12.68
N GLN A 39 -5.09 -8.36 12.46
CA GLN A 39 -5.17 -9.03 11.17
C GLN A 39 -5.73 -8.09 10.11
N LEU A 40 -6.80 -7.36 10.43
CA LEU A 40 -7.41 -6.37 9.54
C LEU A 40 -6.45 -5.24 9.18
N ASP A 41 -5.77 -4.66 10.17
CA ASP A 41 -4.77 -3.60 9.98
C ASP A 41 -3.70 -4.00 8.96
N HIS A 42 -3.09 -5.16 9.12
CA HIS A 42 -2.12 -5.67 8.15
C HIS A 42 -2.76 -6.06 6.80
N ALA A 43 -4.01 -6.51 6.78
CA ALA A 43 -4.69 -6.85 5.53
C ALA A 43 -5.00 -5.62 4.69
N MET A 44 -5.25 -4.48 5.34
CA MET A 44 -5.49 -3.22 4.64
C MET A 44 -4.29 -2.72 3.83
N ILE A 45 -3.07 -3.17 4.14
CA ILE A 45 -1.88 -2.90 3.31
C ILE A 45 -2.07 -3.45 1.89
N TYR A 46 -2.62 -4.67 1.76
CA TYR A 46 -2.92 -5.26 0.44
C TYR A 46 -3.99 -4.48 -0.32
N VAL A 47 -5.02 -4.04 0.39
CA VAL A 47 -6.10 -3.22 -0.18
C VAL A 47 -5.56 -1.87 -0.65
N LEU A 48 -4.67 -1.22 0.13
CA LEU A 48 -4.05 0.03 -0.29
C LEU A 48 -3.14 -0.16 -1.51
N ILE A 49 -2.35 -1.23 -1.55
CA ILE A 49 -1.52 -1.54 -2.72
C ILE A 49 -2.41 -1.65 -3.97
N ALA A 50 -3.44 -2.50 -3.95
CA ALA A 50 -4.36 -2.66 -5.07
C ALA A 50 -5.10 -1.36 -5.44
N GLY A 51 -5.52 -0.60 -4.43
CA GLY A 51 -6.13 0.72 -4.61
C GLY A 51 -5.18 1.72 -5.28
N THR A 52 -3.88 1.70 -4.95
CA THR A 52 -2.86 2.57 -5.54
C THR A 52 -2.59 2.22 -7.01
N TYR A 53 -2.64 0.93 -7.37
CA TYR A 53 -2.53 0.49 -8.76
C TYR A 53 -3.75 0.91 -9.61
N THR A 54 -4.94 0.99 -9.02
CA THR A 54 -6.19 1.30 -9.75
C THR A 54 -6.10 2.53 -10.66
N PRO A 55 -5.74 3.74 -10.19
CA PRO A 55 -5.62 4.91 -11.07
C PRO A 55 -4.51 4.77 -12.11
N VAL A 56 -3.38 4.12 -11.78
CA VAL A 56 -2.29 3.89 -12.75
C VAL A 56 -2.75 2.96 -13.87
N CYS A 57 -3.38 1.84 -13.53
CA CYS A 57 -3.81 0.85 -14.51
C CYS A 57 -4.96 1.33 -15.40
N LEU A 58 -5.90 2.09 -14.84
CA LEU A 58 -7.08 2.53 -15.56
C LEU A 58 -6.83 3.80 -16.39
N LEU A 59 -5.86 4.63 -16.00
CA LEU A 59 -5.65 5.96 -16.60
C LEU A 59 -4.31 6.09 -17.34
N ALA A 60 -3.27 5.37 -16.93
CA ALA A 60 -1.92 5.51 -17.49
C ALA A 60 -1.48 4.35 -18.40
N LEU A 61 -2.26 3.26 -18.47
CA LEU A 61 -1.91 2.08 -19.27
C LEU A 61 -2.89 1.87 -20.42
N PRO A 62 -2.41 1.32 -21.57
CA PRO A 62 -3.31 0.79 -22.59
C PRO A 62 -4.26 -0.24 -21.99
N ARG A 63 -5.55 -0.19 -22.34
CA ARG A 63 -6.60 -1.02 -21.70
C ARG A 63 -6.28 -2.53 -21.70
N HIS A 64 -5.67 -3.02 -22.77
CA HIS A 64 -5.29 -4.44 -22.91
C HIS A 64 -4.12 -4.87 -22.00
N ILE A 65 -3.36 -3.91 -21.45
CA ILE A 65 -2.33 -4.17 -20.43
C ILE A 65 -2.87 -3.84 -19.03
N GLY A 66 -3.50 -2.67 -18.89
CA GLY A 66 -3.95 -2.14 -17.60
C GLY A 66 -5.02 -2.98 -16.92
N ILE A 67 -6.02 -3.46 -17.66
CA ILE A 67 -7.12 -4.25 -17.07
C ILE A 67 -6.63 -5.62 -16.57
N PRO A 68 -5.93 -6.45 -17.38
CA PRO A 68 -5.42 -7.73 -16.90
C PRO A 68 -4.47 -7.56 -15.71
N PHE A 69 -3.56 -6.59 -15.78
CA PHE A 69 -2.61 -6.33 -14.69
C PHE A 69 -3.33 -5.91 -13.41
N LEU A 70 -4.34 -5.03 -13.49
CA LEU A 70 -5.15 -4.64 -12.34
C LEU A 70 -5.87 -5.83 -11.72
N ILE A 71 -6.46 -6.72 -12.53
CA ILE A 71 -7.11 -7.95 -12.05
C ILE A 71 -6.09 -8.82 -11.31
N THR A 72 -4.89 -9.03 -11.88
CA THR A 72 -3.82 -9.79 -11.24
C THR A 72 -3.44 -9.21 -9.88
N ILE A 73 -3.30 -7.89 -9.78
CA ILE A 73 -2.97 -7.20 -8.52
C ILE A 73 -4.08 -7.39 -7.49
N TRP A 74 -5.35 -7.20 -7.85
CA TRP A 74 -6.47 -7.40 -6.93
C TRP A 74 -6.61 -8.85 -6.48
N VAL A 75 -6.41 -9.81 -7.39
CA VAL A 75 -6.39 -11.25 -7.03
C VAL A 75 -5.25 -11.55 -6.05
N ALA A 76 -4.04 -11.06 -6.33
CA ALA A 76 -2.91 -11.24 -5.43
C ALA A 76 -3.15 -10.58 -4.05
N ALA A 77 -3.79 -9.41 -4.03
CA ALA A 77 -4.20 -8.74 -2.80
C ALA A 77 -5.23 -9.57 -2.02
N CYS A 78 -6.25 -10.12 -2.68
CA CYS A 78 -7.23 -11.01 -2.06
C CYS A 78 -6.59 -12.27 -1.47
N VAL A 79 -5.65 -12.90 -2.19
CA VAL A 79 -4.86 -14.03 -1.67
C VAL A 79 -4.07 -13.61 -0.44
N GLY A 80 -3.44 -12.44 -0.45
CA GLY A 80 -2.70 -11.90 0.70
C GLY A 80 -3.57 -11.63 1.92
N ILE A 81 -4.76 -11.06 1.71
CA ILE A 81 -5.76 -10.85 2.75
C ILE A 81 -6.19 -12.20 3.34
N ALA A 82 -6.54 -13.18 2.49
CA ALA A 82 -6.94 -14.51 2.93
C ALA A 82 -5.84 -15.19 3.77
N LEU A 83 -4.59 -15.16 3.30
CA LEU A 83 -3.44 -15.68 4.05
C LEU A 83 -3.26 -14.95 5.38
N LYS A 84 -3.43 -13.61 5.42
CA LYS A 84 -3.30 -12.82 6.65
C LYS A 84 -4.37 -13.14 7.69
N MET A 85 -5.58 -13.44 7.23
CA MET A 85 -6.67 -13.87 8.11
C MET A 85 -6.42 -15.25 8.74
N THR A 86 -5.55 -16.07 8.13
CA THR A 86 -5.09 -17.32 8.74
C THR A 86 -3.93 -17.10 9.72
N TRP A 87 -3.97 -17.75 10.88
CA TRP A 87 -2.94 -17.59 11.93
C TRP A 87 -1.54 -18.10 11.52
N ARG A 88 -1.48 -19.07 10.59
CA ARG A 88 -0.25 -19.79 10.24
C ARG A 88 0.72 -18.99 9.36
N ALA A 89 0.25 -17.96 8.64
CA ALA A 89 1.05 -17.21 7.67
C ALA A 89 1.44 -15.77 8.12
N HIS A 90 1.39 -15.48 9.43
CA HIS A 90 1.53 -14.11 9.92
C HIS A 90 2.91 -13.48 9.64
N LYS A 91 3.98 -14.29 9.54
CA LYS A 91 5.33 -13.81 9.18
C LYS A 91 5.58 -13.78 7.68
N THR A 92 5.06 -14.75 6.91
CA THR A 92 5.29 -14.88 5.46
C THR A 92 4.47 -13.88 4.64
N SER A 93 3.29 -13.49 5.13
CA SER A 93 2.46 -12.44 4.53
C SER A 93 3.14 -11.06 4.46
N GLY A 94 4.22 -10.83 5.20
CA GLY A 94 4.99 -9.57 5.10
C GLY A 94 5.70 -9.42 3.75
N ALA A 95 6.38 -10.48 3.30
CA ALA A 95 7.14 -10.43 2.05
C ALA A 95 6.25 -10.22 0.82
N MET A 96 5.01 -10.69 0.88
CA MET A 96 4.12 -10.69 -0.29
C MET A 96 3.64 -9.28 -0.66
N TYR A 97 3.42 -8.38 0.31
CA TYR A 97 3.09 -7.00 -0.03
C TYR A 97 4.26 -6.27 -0.72
N LEU A 98 5.53 -6.64 -0.45
CA LEU A 98 6.69 -6.06 -1.14
C LEU A 98 6.74 -6.56 -2.60
N ILE A 99 6.51 -7.85 -2.81
CA ILE A 99 6.46 -8.44 -4.16
C ILE A 99 5.36 -7.78 -4.99
N ILE A 100 4.14 -7.68 -4.45
CA ILE A 100 3.02 -7.04 -5.15
C ILE A 100 3.28 -5.54 -5.32
N GLY A 101 3.85 -4.87 -4.32
CA GLY A 101 4.17 -3.44 -4.36
C GLY A 101 5.16 -3.06 -5.47
N TRP A 102 6.13 -3.93 -5.77
CA TRP A 102 7.13 -3.71 -6.81
C TRP A 102 6.74 -4.25 -8.20
N ALA A 103 5.60 -4.93 -8.33
CA ALA A 103 5.08 -5.41 -9.62
C ALA A 103 4.89 -4.27 -10.65
N ALA A 104 4.76 -3.01 -10.21
CA ALA A 104 4.72 -1.82 -11.05
C ALA A 104 5.89 -1.72 -12.02
N LEU A 105 7.05 -2.27 -11.68
CA LEU A 105 8.21 -2.30 -12.58
C LEU A 105 7.91 -3.07 -13.88
N ILE A 106 7.02 -4.06 -13.84
CA ILE A 106 6.58 -4.82 -15.01
C ILE A 106 5.88 -3.90 -16.01
N VAL A 107 5.03 -2.98 -15.54
CA VAL A 107 4.23 -2.09 -16.41
C VAL A 107 4.86 -0.70 -16.62
N LEU A 108 6.07 -0.49 -16.10
CA LEU A 108 6.80 0.78 -16.20
C LEU A 108 7.00 1.24 -17.67
N PRO A 109 7.40 0.38 -18.63
CA PRO A 109 7.61 0.79 -20.02
C PRO A 109 6.34 1.37 -20.68
N TRP A 110 5.17 0.87 -20.30
CA TRP A 110 3.89 1.30 -20.86
C TRP A 110 3.33 2.55 -20.20
N SER A 111 3.59 2.75 -18.90
CA SER A 111 3.04 3.88 -18.15
C SER A 111 3.82 5.18 -18.35
N TYR A 112 5.14 5.12 -18.61
CA TYR A 112 6.03 6.28 -18.61
C TYR A 112 5.54 7.47 -19.45
N ARG A 113 4.98 7.20 -20.64
CA ARG A 113 4.50 8.27 -21.53
C ARG A 113 3.34 9.06 -20.95
N VAL A 114 2.51 8.45 -20.10
CA VAL A 114 1.31 9.07 -19.53
C VAL A 114 1.58 9.59 -18.12
N THR A 115 2.16 8.78 -17.22
CA THR A 115 2.52 9.22 -15.86
C THR A 115 3.59 10.31 -15.89
N GLY A 116 4.59 10.14 -16.76
CA GLY A 116 5.80 10.93 -16.82
C GLY A 116 6.68 10.84 -15.57
N PHE A 117 7.86 11.45 -15.66
CA PHE A 117 8.96 11.25 -14.72
C PHE A 117 8.60 11.56 -13.25
N VAL A 118 7.97 12.72 -12.97
CA VAL A 118 7.68 13.15 -11.59
C VAL A 118 6.76 12.16 -10.85
N SER A 119 5.68 11.73 -11.49
CA SER A 119 4.73 10.77 -10.88
C SER A 119 5.42 9.43 -10.60
N LEU A 120 6.21 8.93 -11.55
CA LEU A 120 6.98 7.69 -11.38
C LEU A 120 8.05 7.79 -10.30
N LEU A 121 8.76 8.92 -10.21
CA LEU A 121 9.75 9.16 -9.16
C LEU A 121 9.10 9.15 -7.77
N LEU A 122 7.94 9.79 -7.63
CA LEU A 122 7.17 9.79 -6.38
C LEU A 122 6.71 8.37 -5.99
N PHE A 123 6.23 7.57 -6.94
CA PHE A 123 5.89 6.17 -6.69
C PHE A 123 7.11 5.34 -6.28
N ALA A 124 8.24 5.51 -6.98
CA ALA A 124 9.48 4.80 -6.70
C ALA A 124 10.04 5.16 -5.32
N LEU A 125 10.11 6.46 -4.98
CA LEU A 125 10.53 6.92 -3.67
C LEU A 125 9.60 6.41 -2.57
N GLY A 126 8.27 6.46 -2.79
CA GLY A 126 7.31 5.88 -1.86
C GLY A 126 7.54 4.38 -1.64
N GLY A 127 7.77 3.61 -2.71
CA GLY A 127 8.10 2.18 -2.64
C GLY A 127 9.40 1.90 -1.89
N ILE A 128 10.45 2.70 -2.11
CA ILE A 128 11.73 2.61 -1.39
C ILE A 128 11.53 2.89 0.09
N VAL A 129 10.89 4.01 0.43
CA VAL A 129 10.63 4.39 1.83
C VAL A 129 9.82 3.29 2.54
N PHE A 130 8.76 2.78 1.92
CA PHE A 130 7.97 1.69 2.48
C PHE A 130 8.82 0.43 2.71
N THR A 131 9.65 0.06 1.74
CA THR A 131 10.54 -1.12 1.81
C THR A 131 11.55 -0.97 2.94
N VAL A 132 12.19 0.19 3.08
CA VAL A 132 13.14 0.48 4.17
C VAL A 132 12.42 0.38 5.52
N GLY A 133 11.24 0.99 5.65
CA GLY A 133 10.41 0.86 6.85
C GLY A 133 10.11 -0.59 7.20
N ALA A 134 9.75 -1.41 6.21
CA ALA A 134 9.40 -2.83 6.40
C ALA A 134 10.62 -3.65 6.87
N ILE A 135 11.80 -3.37 6.29
CA ILE A 135 13.06 -3.98 6.70
C ILE A 135 13.40 -3.60 8.14
N LEU A 136 13.34 -2.31 8.48
CA LEU A 136 13.59 -1.83 9.84
C LEU A 136 12.64 -2.48 10.86
N PHE A 137 11.35 -2.57 10.51
CA PHE A 137 10.35 -3.25 11.32
C PHE A 137 10.69 -4.73 11.56
N TYR A 138 11.05 -5.45 10.49
CA TYR A 138 11.39 -6.87 10.56
C TYR A 138 12.66 -7.11 11.38
N LEU A 139 13.67 -6.27 11.21
CA LEU A 139 14.92 -6.30 11.99
C LEU A 139 14.74 -5.79 13.42
N LYS A 140 13.55 -5.27 13.77
CA LYS A 140 13.24 -4.63 15.05
C LYS A 140 14.20 -3.48 15.38
N ARG A 141 14.60 -2.72 14.36
CA ARG A 141 15.49 -1.55 14.46
C ARG A 141 14.74 -0.29 14.02
N PRO A 142 15.18 0.91 14.44
CA PRO A 142 16.18 1.19 15.48
C PRO A 142 15.67 0.95 16.90
N HIS A 143 16.59 0.73 17.84
CA HIS A 143 16.29 0.71 19.27
C HIS A 143 16.44 2.13 19.81
N LEU A 144 15.39 2.95 19.66
CA LEU A 144 15.36 4.33 20.15
C LEU A 144 14.97 4.33 21.65
N LYS A 145 13.71 4.66 21.96
CA LYS A 145 13.16 4.58 23.32
C LYS A 145 11.90 3.71 23.28
N PRO A 146 12.00 2.38 23.47
CA PRO A 146 10.90 1.43 23.20
C PRO A 146 9.57 1.75 23.89
N ASN A 147 9.59 2.43 25.04
CA ASN A 147 8.38 2.80 25.78
C ASN A 147 7.72 4.11 25.28
N VAL A 148 8.33 4.81 24.32
CA VAL A 148 7.86 6.11 23.79
C VAL A 148 7.80 6.09 22.27
N PHE A 149 8.89 5.68 21.62
CA PHE A 149 9.03 5.62 20.18
C PHE A 149 10.09 4.57 19.83
N GLY A 150 9.66 3.40 19.35
CA GLY A 150 10.49 2.27 18.96
C GLY A 150 10.40 1.95 17.47
N TYR A 151 10.87 0.76 17.10
CA TYR A 151 10.88 0.28 15.71
C TYR A 151 9.47 0.21 15.08
N HIS A 152 8.43 0.03 15.89
CA HIS A 152 7.06 -0.05 15.42
C HIS A 152 6.51 1.34 15.06
N GLU A 153 6.82 2.37 15.83
CA GLU A 153 6.44 3.74 15.52
C GLU A 153 7.24 4.28 14.33
N VAL A 154 8.51 3.88 14.21
CA VAL A 154 9.33 4.14 13.02
C VAL A 154 8.69 3.51 11.78
N TRP A 155 8.21 2.27 11.85
CA TRP A 155 7.47 1.62 10.77
C TRP A 155 6.26 2.45 10.30
N HIS A 156 5.45 2.92 11.24
CA HIS A 156 4.29 3.77 10.93
C HIS A 156 4.70 5.08 10.29
N ALA A 157 5.74 5.75 10.80
CA ALA A 157 6.26 6.99 10.22
C ALA A 157 6.73 6.81 8.78
N PHE A 158 7.50 5.76 8.49
CA PHE A 158 7.91 5.43 7.12
C PHE A 158 6.72 5.11 6.23
N THR A 159 5.72 4.39 6.75
CA THR A 159 4.48 4.09 6.00
C THR A 159 3.73 5.37 5.64
N VAL A 160 3.58 6.31 6.57
CA VAL A 160 2.94 7.61 6.32
C VAL A 160 3.69 8.40 5.24
N VAL A 161 5.01 8.49 5.33
CA VAL A 161 5.83 9.20 4.33
C VAL A 161 5.71 8.53 2.96
N ALA A 162 5.79 7.19 2.91
CA ALA A 162 5.62 6.45 1.67
C ALA A 162 4.26 6.69 1.01
N VAL A 163 3.18 6.62 1.79
CA VAL A 163 1.82 6.86 1.29
C VAL A 163 1.63 8.32 0.86
N ALA A 164 2.22 9.28 1.57
CA ALA A 164 2.19 10.69 1.17
C ALA A 164 2.88 10.92 -0.19
N LEU A 165 4.03 10.29 -0.41
CA LEU A 165 4.72 10.34 -1.71
C LEU A 165 3.87 9.72 -2.82
N GLN A 166 3.28 8.54 -2.58
CA GLN A 166 2.43 7.87 -3.56
C GLN A 166 1.13 8.65 -3.82
N PHE A 167 0.56 9.29 -2.80
CA PHE A 167 -0.59 10.19 -2.92
C PHE A 167 -0.26 11.38 -3.82
N ALA A 168 0.89 12.03 -3.61
CA ALA A 168 1.37 13.07 -4.50
C ALA A 168 1.59 12.53 -5.93
N GLY A 169 2.13 11.31 -6.08
CA GLY A 169 2.31 10.65 -7.37
C GLY A 169 0.99 10.44 -8.13
N VAL A 170 -0.05 10.00 -7.44
CA VAL A 170 -1.42 9.89 -7.97
C VAL A 170 -1.98 11.27 -8.33
N GLY A 171 -1.80 12.28 -7.46
CA GLY A 171 -2.23 13.65 -7.74
C GLY A 171 -1.61 14.23 -9.01
N VAL A 172 -0.29 14.07 -9.18
CA VAL A 172 0.44 14.49 -10.39
C VAL A 172 -0.03 13.73 -11.63
N LEU A 173 -0.32 12.44 -11.50
CA LEU A 173 -0.89 11.65 -12.60
C LEU A 173 -2.25 12.20 -13.04
N ILE A 174 -3.15 12.46 -12.09
CA ILE A 174 -4.50 12.96 -12.40
C ILE A 174 -4.41 14.33 -13.06
N ALA A 175 -3.62 15.25 -12.50
CA ALA A 175 -3.44 16.61 -13.01
C ALA A 175 -2.89 16.67 -14.45
N LYS A 176 -2.25 15.61 -14.94
CA LYS A 176 -1.79 15.51 -16.32
C LYS A 176 -2.85 15.01 -17.31
N ILE A 177 -3.83 14.26 -16.82
CA ILE A 177 -4.84 13.59 -17.65
C ILE A 177 -6.14 14.41 -17.70
N THR A 178 -6.35 15.29 -16.71
CA THR A 178 -7.41 16.30 -16.70
C THR A 178 -6.98 17.58 -17.37
#